data_AF-A0A4Q2QT50-F1
#
_entry.id   AF-A0A4Q2QT50-F1
#
_cell.length_a   1.000
_cell.length_b   1.000
_cell.length_c   1.000
_cell.angle_alpha   90.00
_cell.angle_beta   90.00
_cell.angle_gamma   90.00
#
_symmetry.space_group_name_H-M   'P 1'
#
loop_
_entity.id
_entity.type
_entity.pdbx_description
1 polymer ?
#
loop_
_entity_poly.entity_id
_entity_poly.type
_entity_poly.pdbx_seq_one_letter_code
_entity_poly.pdbx_strand_id
1 'polypeptide(L)'
;QNIFSVERLDYSKGLPERFLAYEALLEKYPQHHGKIRYTQIAPTSRGDVQAYQDIRHQLENEAGRINGKYGKLGWTPLYYLNQHFDRKLLMKIFRYSDVGLVTPLRDGMNLVAKEYVAAQDPANPGVLVLSQFAGAAN
;
A
#
# COMPACT_ATOMS: atom_id res chain seq x y z
N GLN A 1 6.47 6.18 11.77
CA GLN A 1 6.95 5.28 10.71
C GLN A 1 5.86 5.16 9.63
N ASN A 2 6.24 5.18 8.36
CA ASN A 2 5.36 5.16 7.20
C ASN A 2 5.53 3.84 6.44
N ILE A 3 4.42 3.13 6.28
CA ILE A 3 4.27 2.02 5.35
C ILE A 3 3.64 2.59 4.08
N PHE A 4 4.20 2.25 2.93
CA PHE A 4 3.78 2.83 1.66
C PHE A 4 3.60 1.78 0.56
N SER A 5 2.49 1.91 -0.16
CA SER A 5 2.13 1.12 -1.34
C SER A 5 1.71 2.05 -2.47
N VAL A 6 2.12 1.76 -3.70
CA VAL A 6 1.57 2.40 -4.91
C VAL A 6 1.45 1.39 -6.04
N GLU A 7 0.23 1.13 -6.50
CA GLU A 7 -0.04 0.20 -7.59
C GLU A 7 -1.32 0.62 -8.32
N ARG A 8 -1.51 0.25 -9.59
CA ARG A 8 -2.81 0.45 -10.23
C ARG A 8 -3.89 -0.31 -9.47
N LEU A 9 -5.08 0.26 -9.40
CA LEU A 9 -6.25 -0.42 -8.86
C LEU A 9 -6.61 -1.58 -9.81
N ASP A 10 -6.22 -2.80 -9.44
CA ASP A 10 -6.33 -4.02 -10.24
C ASP A 10 -6.39 -5.23 -9.30
N TYR A 11 -7.25 -6.21 -9.61
CA TYR A 11 -7.49 -7.38 -8.76
C TYR A 11 -6.27 -8.28 -8.60
N SER A 12 -5.32 -8.26 -9.54
CA SER A 12 -4.06 -9.00 -9.42
C SER A 12 -3.17 -8.54 -8.24
N LYS A 13 -3.45 -7.34 -7.71
CA LYS A 13 -2.63 -6.68 -6.69
C LYS A 13 -2.96 -7.07 -5.25
N GLY A 14 -4.05 -7.78 -5.01
CA GLY A 14 -4.43 -8.22 -3.66
C GLY A 14 -4.58 -7.07 -2.66
N LEU A 15 -5.10 -5.93 -3.12
CA LEU A 15 -5.24 -4.75 -2.28
C LEU A 15 -6.18 -4.98 -1.08
N PRO A 16 -7.33 -5.70 -1.22
CA PRO A 16 -8.16 -6.04 -0.06
C PRO A 16 -7.40 -6.89 0.97
N GLU A 17 -6.66 -7.91 0.54
CA GLU A 17 -5.86 -8.76 1.43
C GLU A 17 -4.77 -7.95 2.13
N ARG A 18 -4.18 -6.96 1.44
CA ARG A 18 -3.20 -6.04 2.01
C ARG A 18 -3.81 -5.16 3.11
N PHE A 19 -5.04 -4.70 2.93
CA PHE A 19 -5.76 -3.94 3.94
C PHE A 19 -6.10 -4.81 5.16
N LEU A 20 -6.53 -6.04 4.94
CA LEU A 20 -6.77 -7.02 6.01
C LEU A 20 -5.48 -7.38 6.77
N ALA A 21 -4.34 -7.49 6.07
CA ALA A 21 -3.05 -7.70 6.71
C ALA A 21 -2.65 -6.51 7.60
N TYR A 22 -2.91 -5.28 7.14
CA TYR A 22 -2.69 -4.09 7.96
C TYR A 22 -3.64 -4.01 9.15
N GLU A 23 -4.91 -4.38 8.98
CA GLU A 23 -5.84 -4.54 10.09
C GLU A 23 -5.33 -5.57 11.11
N ALA A 24 -4.85 -6.73 10.66
CA ALA A 24 -4.30 -7.75 11.54
C ALA A 24 -3.04 -7.25 12.28
N LEU A 25 -2.22 -6.40 11.65
CA LEU A 25 -1.11 -5.72 12.32
C LEU A 25 -1.63 -4.81 13.46
N LEU A 26 -2.68 -4.02 13.20
CA LEU A 26 -3.27 -3.14 14.21
C LEU A 26 -3.92 -3.93 15.35
N GLU A 27 -4.60 -5.04 15.06
CA GLU A 27 -5.26 -5.88 16.07
C GLU A 27 -4.22 -6.59 16.95
N LYS A 28 -3.22 -7.24 16.35
CA LYS A 28 -2.27 -8.10 17.07
C LYS A 28 -1.10 -7.35 17.70
N TYR A 29 -0.80 -6.14 17.22
CA TYR A 29 0.36 -5.36 17.67
C TYR A 29 -0.06 -3.92 18.03
N PRO A 30 -0.88 -3.75 19.09
CA PRO A 30 -1.43 -2.45 19.49
C PRO A 30 -0.36 -1.41 19.86
N GLN A 31 0.88 -1.84 20.17
CA GLN A 31 2.02 -0.95 20.41
C GLN A 31 2.32 0.02 19.24
N HIS A 32 1.84 -0.28 18.03
CA HIS A 32 2.01 0.56 16.84
C HIS A 32 0.93 1.64 16.67
N HIS A 33 -0.16 1.58 17.45
CA HIS A 33 -1.25 2.56 17.33
C HIS A 33 -0.75 3.98 17.56
N GLY A 34 -1.08 4.90 16.65
CA GLY A 34 -0.61 6.29 16.67
C GLY A 34 0.86 6.51 16.28
N LYS A 35 1.64 5.43 16.06
CA LYS A 35 3.08 5.51 15.75
C LYS A 35 3.41 5.14 14.31
N ILE A 36 2.53 4.36 13.68
CA ILE A 36 2.63 3.97 12.28
C ILE A 36 1.50 4.59 11.47
N ARG A 37 1.74 4.71 10.17
CA ARG A 37 0.73 5.08 9.18
C ARG A 37 0.93 4.23 7.94
N TYR A 38 -0.16 3.69 7.40
CA TYR A 38 -0.16 3.04 6.10
C TYR A 38 -0.76 3.95 5.05
N THR A 39 -0.08 4.13 3.92
CA THR A 39 -0.58 4.88 2.76
C THR A 39 -0.62 3.99 1.53
N GLN A 40 -1.80 3.90 0.90
CA GLN A 40 -2.04 3.22 -0.37
C GLN A 40 -2.43 4.25 -1.43
N ILE A 41 -1.60 4.37 -2.46
CA ILE A 41 -1.95 5.10 -3.68
C ILE A 41 -2.41 4.07 -4.72
N ALA A 42 -3.64 4.22 -5.23
CA ALA A 42 -4.22 3.28 -6.17
C ALA A 42 -4.96 4.00 -7.31
N PRO A 43 -4.26 4.56 -8.31
CA PRO A 43 -4.92 5.20 -9.43
C PRO A 43 -5.85 4.22 -10.14
N THR A 44 -7.08 4.67 -10.41
CA THR A 44 -8.06 3.92 -11.19
C THR A 44 -7.47 3.52 -12.54
N SER A 45 -7.65 2.26 -12.90
CA SER A 45 -7.32 1.70 -14.21
C SER A 45 -8.59 1.09 -14.78
N ARG A 46 -8.86 1.24 -16.08
CA ARG A 46 -9.99 0.58 -16.77
C ARG A 46 -11.34 0.73 -16.05
N GLY A 47 -11.70 1.97 -15.72
CA GLY A 47 -12.88 2.29 -14.88
C GLY A 47 -14.23 1.85 -15.44
N ASP A 48 -14.33 1.58 -16.75
CA ASP A 48 -15.57 1.12 -17.40
C ASP A 48 -15.83 -0.38 -17.22
N VAL A 49 -14.86 -1.12 -16.70
CA VAL A 49 -14.98 -2.57 -16.50
C VAL A 49 -15.53 -2.85 -15.09
N GLN A 50 -16.64 -3.56 -15.00
CA GLN A 50 -17.34 -3.86 -13.74
C GLN A 50 -16.41 -4.37 -12.64
N ALA A 51 -15.53 -5.33 -12.95
CA ALA A 51 -14.60 -5.89 -11.98
C ALA A 51 -13.66 -4.84 -11.34
N TYR A 52 -13.33 -3.76 -12.04
CA TYR A 52 -12.51 -2.67 -11.50
C TYR A 52 -13.34 -1.72 -10.61
N GLN A 53 -14.63 -1.58 -10.88
CA GLN A 53 -15.56 -0.83 -10.03
C GLN A 53 -15.81 -1.58 -8.72
N ASP A 54 -16.03 -2.89 -8.80
CA ASP A 54 -16.30 -3.75 -7.63
C ASP A 54 -15.13 -3.72 -6.63
N ILE A 55 -13.90 -3.93 -7.11
CA ILE A 55 -12.71 -3.87 -6.24
C ILE A 55 -12.46 -2.45 -5.70
N ARG A 56 -12.76 -1.40 -6.47
CA ARG A 56 -12.68 -0.03 -5.98
C ARG A 56 -13.64 0.18 -4.80
N HIS A 57 -14.90 -0.22 -4.95
CA HIS A 57 -15.90 -0.09 -3.89
C HIS A 57 -15.54 -0.94 -2.67
N GLN A 58 -15.01 -2.15 -2.88
CA GLN A 58 -14.49 -2.98 -1.80
C GLN A 58 -13.38 -2.25 -1.02
N LEU A 59 -12.42 -1.62 -1.72
CA LEU A 59 -11.33 -0.89 -1.07
C LEU A 59 -11.80 0.37 -0.33
N GLU A 60 -12.76 1.10 -0.90
CA GLU A 60 -13.37 2.27 -0.25
C GLU A 60 -14.06 1.85 1.06
N ASN A 61 -14.82 0.74 1.04
CA ASN A 61 -15.47 0.17 2.21
C ASN A 61 -14.45 -0.29 3.27
N GLU A 62 -13.42 -1.04 2.88
CA GLU A 62 -12.39 -1.53 3.80
C GLU A 62 -11.58 -0.38 4.42
N ALA A 63 -11.22 0.63 3.64
CA ALA A 63 -10.56 1.82 4.17
C ALA A 63 -11.43 2.54 5.20
N GLY A 64 -12.72 2.73 4.92
CA GLY A 64 -13.68 3.31 5.84
C GLY A 64 -13.84 2.50 7.12
N ARG A 65 -14.00 1.18 6.99
CA ARG A 65 -14.16 0.25 8.12
C ARG A 65 -12.93 0.24 9.03
N ILE A 66 -11.73 0.11 8.46
CA ILE A 66 -10.47 0.10 9.23
C ILE A 66 -10.25 1.44 9.93
N ASN A 67 -10.41 2.55 9.21
CA ASN A 67 -10.25 3.88 9.81
C ASN A 67 -11.32 4.16 10.87
N GLY A 68 -12.56 3.71 10.69
CA GLY A 68 -13.61 3.83 11.69
C GLY A 68 -13.35 2.99 12.96
N LYS A 69 -12.77 1.80 12.80
CA LYS A 69 -12.46 0.90 13.93
C LYS A 69 -11.24 1.36 14.74
N TYR A 70 -10.16 1.79 14.08
CA TYR A 70 -8.87 2.08 14.75
C TYR A 70 -8.51 3.56 14.80
N GLY A 71 -9.20 4.41 14.04
CA GLY A 71 -8.94 5.84 13.99
C GLY A 71 -9.14 6.51 15.35
N LYS A 72 -8.38 7.58 15.57
CA LYS A 72 -8.48 8.47 16.73
C LYS A 72 -8.56 9.91 16.24
N LEU A 73 -9.00 10.84 17.10
CA LEU A 73 -9.12 12.28 16.77
C LEU A 73 -7.87 12.88 16.09
N GLY A 74 -6.67 12.42 16.45
CA GLY A 74 -5.40 12.87 15.87
C GLY A 74 -4.66 11.83 15.01
N TRP A 75 -5.31 10.71 14.65
CA TRP A 75 -4.63 9.63 13.94
C TRP A 75 -5.56 8.85 13.01
N THR A 76 -5.27 8.94 11.72
CA THR A 76 -5.87 8.10 10.68
C THR A 76 -4.87 6.98 10.33
N PRO A 77 -5.19 5.71 10.62
CA PRO A 77 -4.25 4.61 10.44
C PRO A 77 -3.96 4.31 8.96
N LEU A 78 -4.94 4.45 8.08
CA LEU A 78 -4.86 4.08 6.66
C LEU A 78 -5.25 5.26 5.76
N TYR A 79 -4.31 5.75 4.96
CA TYR A 79 -4.55 6.76 3.92
C TYR A 79 -4.71 6.07 2.57
N TYR A 80 -5.95 6.00 2.08
CA TYR A 80 -6.26 5.46 0.76
C TYR A 80 -6.49 6.61 -0.23
N LEU A 81 -5.68 6.67 -1.27
CA LEU A 81 -5.70 7.70 -2.30
C LEU A 81 -5.94 7.06 -3.67
N ASN A 82 -7.17 7.13 -4.17
CA ASN A 82 -7.50 6.75 -5.55
C ASN A 82 -7.13 7.90 -6.52
N GLN A 83 -5.84 8.22 -6.61
CA GLN A 83 -5.32 9.35 -7.39
C GLN A 83 -4.01 8.96 -8.07
N HIS A 84 -3.76 9.58 -9.22
CA HIS A 84 -2.48 9.46 -9.90
C HIS A 84 -1.45 10.41 -9.29
N PHE A 85 -0.20 9.94 -9.17
CA PHE A 85 0.93 10.72 -8.71
C PHE A 85 2.07 10.60 -9.71
N ASP A 86 2.76 11.71 -9.97
CA ASP A 86 3.95 11.70 -10.83
C ASP A 86 5.03 10.77 -10.26
N ARG A 87 5.64 9.99 -11.14
CA ARG A 87 6.70 9.03 -10.79
C ARG A 87 7.87 9.71 -10.08
N LYS A 88 8.24 10.93 -10.48
CA LYS A 88 9.32 11.69 -9.81
C LYS A 88 8.99 12.01 -8.36
N LEU A 89 7.72 12.27 -8.05
CA LEU A 89 7.24 12.47 -6.68
C LEU A 89 7.21 11.14 -5.91
N LEU A 90 6.76 10.05 -6.54
CA LEU A 90 6.76 8.72 -5.93
C LEU A 90 8.16 8.27 -5.50
N MET A 91 9.22 8.52 -6.30
CA MET A 91 10.59 8.19 -5.89
C MET A 91 11.01 8.91 -4.60
N LYS A 92 10.60 10.17 -4.44
CA LYS A 92 10.87 10.92 -3.19
C LYS A 92 10.10 10.31 -2.02
N ILE A 93 8.82 9.98 -2.23
CA ILE A 93 7.99 9.36 -1.18
C ILE A 93 8.58 8.01 -0.76
N PHE A 94 9.02 7.17 -1.70
CA PHE A 94 9.71 5.92 -1.40
C PHE A 94 10.93 6.12 -0.50
N ARG A 95 11.78 7.10 -0.82
CA ARG A 95 12.99 7.40 -0.03
C ARG A 95 12.68 7.78 1.43
N TYR A 96 11.53 8.41 1.67
CA TYR A 96 11.08 8.81 3.02
C TYR A 96 10.12 7.81 3.68
N SER A 97 9.90 6.64 3.07
CA SER A 97 9.02 5.60 3.60
C SER A 97 9.83 4.49 4.25
N ASP A 98 9.57 4.23 5.53
CA ASP A 98 10.26 3.21 6.32
C ASP A 98 10.01 1.78 5.80
N VAL A 99 8.82 1.53 5.22
CA VAL A 99 8.46 0.22 4.65
C VAL A 99 7.79 0.38 3.29
N GLY A 100 8.29 -0.33 2.28
CA GLY A 100 7.63 -0.53 0.99
C GLY A 100 6.84 -1.82 1.02
N LEU A 101 5.51 -1.74 0.86
CA LEU A 101 4.61 -2.89 0.94
C LEU A 101 4.11 -3.27 -0.45
N VAL A 102 4.72 -4.30 -1.04
CA VAL A 102 4.46 -4.73 -2.43
C VAL A 102 4.05 -6.20 -2.42
N THR A 103 2.76 -6.46 -2.21
CA THR A 103 2.25 -7.83 -2.02
C THR A 103 1.18 -8.20 -3.04
N PRO A 104 1.47 -8.19 -4.36
CA PRO A 104 0.50 -8.67 -5.34
C PRO A 104 0.19 -10.16 -5.14
N LEU A 105 -1.03 -10.57 -5.49
CA LEU A 105 -1.41 -11.99 -5.56
C LEU A 105 -0.67 -12.70 -6.70
N ARG A 106 -0.47 -11.99 -7.81
CA ARG A 106 0.33 -12.46 -8.95
C ARG A 106 0.83 -11.28 -9.77
N ASP A 107 2.12 -11.22 -10.03
CA ASP A 107 2.71 -10.17 -10.88
C ASP A 107 3.91 -10.72 -11.65
N GLY A 108 3.97 -10.45 -12.96
CA GLY A 108 5.07 -10.92 -13.81
C GLY A 108 6.44 -10.34 -13.43
N MET A 109 6.49 -9.17 -12.78
CA MET A 109 7.74 -8.56 -12.30
C MET A 109 7.51 -7.66 -11.08
N ASN A 110 6.66 -6.64 -11.21
CA ASN A 110 6.52 -5.53 -10.27
C ASN A 110 7.76 -4.59 -10.19
N LEU A 111 7.76 -3.53 -11.01
CA LEU A 111 8.81 -2.51 -11.00
C LEU A 111 8.77 -1.62 -9.75
N VAL A 112 7.61 -1.47 -9.10
CA VAL A 112 7.47 -0.67 -7.88
C VAL A 112 8.36 -1.23 -6.77
N ALA A 113 8.48 -2.56 -6.65
CA ALA A 113 9.42 -3.19 -5.73
C ALA A 113 10.87 -2.74 -5.97
N LYS A 114 11.31 -2.74 -7.23
CA LYS A 114 12.68 -2.34 -7.61
C LYS A 114 12.90 -0.84 -7.42
N GLU A 115 11.92 -0.03 -7.80
CA GLU A 115 11.95 1.42 -7.62
C GLU A 115 12.02 1.82 -6.15
N TYR A 116 11.28 1.12 -5.27
CA TYR A 116 11.34 1.36 -3.84
C TYR A 116 12.76 1.18 -3.29
N VAL A 117 13.41 0.07 -3.63
CA VAL A 117 14.78 -0.23 -3.20
C VAL A 117 15.77 0.76 -3.81
N ALA A 118 15.66 1.04 -5.11
CA ALA A 118 16.56 1.97 -5.81
C ALA A 118 16.44 3.42 -5.30
N ALA A 119 15.29 3.81 -4.75
CA ALA A 119 15.08 5.16 -4.23
C ALA A 119 15.67 5.38 -2.82
N GLN A 120 15.99 4.31 -2.07
CA GLN A 120 16.40 4.41 -0.67
C GLN A 120 17.70 5.18 -0.49
N ASP A 121 17.86 5.76 0.70
CA ASP A 121 19.16 6.25 1.16
C ASP A 121 20.03 5.07 1.61
N PRO A 122 21.19 4.81 0.99
CA PRO A 122 22.06 3.71 1.42
C PRO A 122 22.52 3.82 2.88
N ALA A 123 22.57 5.03 3.46
CA ALA A 123 22.97 5.22 4.85
C ALA A 123 21.84 4.94 5.85
N ASN A 124 20.58 4.98 5.41
CA ASN A 124 19.42 4.69 6.25
C ASN A 124 18.25 4.15 5.39
N PRO A 125 18.36 2.93 4.84
CA PRO A 125 17.37 2.39 3.94
C PRO A 125 16.15 1.85 4.70
N GLY A 126 14.96 2.03 4.12
CA GLY A 126 13.76 1.32 4.53
C GLY A 126 13.76 -0.16 4.12
N VAL A 127 12.67 -0.85 4.46
CA VAL A 127 12.52 -2.30 4.25
C VAL A 127 11.47 -2.60 3.19
N LEU A 128 11.79 -3.48 2.24
CA LEU A 128 10.82 -3.99 1.28
C LEU A 128 10.15 -5.26 1.83
N VAL A 129 8.82 -5.25 1.93
CA VAL A 129 8.00 -6.44 2.16
C VAL A 129 7.39 -6.84 0.81
N LEU A 130 7.82 -7.98 0.27
CA LEU A 130 7.49 -8.43 -1.08
C LEU A 130 6.72 -9.75 -1.08
N SER A 131 5.66 -9.84 -1.87
CA SER A 131 5.00 -11.13 -2.15
C SER A 131 5.93 -12.05 -2.95
N GLN A 132 6.00 -13.31 -2.55
CA GLN A 132 6.70 -14.37 -3.31
C GLN A 132 6.14 -14.58 -4.73
N PHE A 133 4.92 -14.10 -5.00
CA PHE A 133 4.25 -14.22 -6.30
C PHE A 133 4.52 -13.03 -7.24
N ALA A 134 5.40 -12.10 -6.85
CA ALA A 134 5.92 -11.08 -7.74
C ALA A 134 7.19 -11.59 -8.44
N GLY A 135 7.30 -11.37 -9.76
CA GLY A 135 8.49 -11.78 -10.50
C GLY A 135 9.80 -11.19 -9.98
N ALA A 136 9.78 -10.01 -9.35
CA ALA A 136 10.93 -9.41 -8.69
C ALA A 136 11.42 -10.16 -7.43
N ALA A 137 10.70 -11.18 -6.97
CA ALA A 137 11.13 -12.06 -5.90
C ALA A 137 12.10 -13.16 -6.37
N ASN A 138 12.27 -13.32 -7.69
CA ASN A 138 13.18 -14.29 -8.32
C ASN A 138 14.29 -13.55 -9.10
#